data_AF-A0A511JLD9-F1
#
_entry.id   AF-A0A511JLD9-F1
#
_cell.length_a   1.000
_cell.length_b   1.000
_cell.length_c   1.000
_cell.angle_alpha   90.00
_cell.angle_beta   90.00
_cell.angle_gamma   90.00
#
_symmetry.space_group_name_H-M   'P 1'
#
loop_
_entity.id
_entity.type
_entity.pdbx_description
1 polymer ?
#
loop_
_entity_poly.entity_id
_entity_poly.type
_entity_poly.pdbx_seq_one_letter_code
_entity_poly.pdbx_strand_id
1 'polypeptide(L)'
;MASQDERATGMDLQKLIRLITLGLAVAAVVKELRTPPEERQWNGVLGFVPYDFRVPTLARVKERMWDPESAHLISPRVFGVGWTLNVGRLVELVRQRVASAD
;
A
#
# COMPACT_ATOMS: atom_id res chain seq x y z
N MET A 1 44.24 11.01 9.73
CA MET A 1 43.22 10.12 9.12
C MET A 1 42.08 9.96 10.10
N ALA A 2 41.12 10.89 10.07
CA ALA A 2 39.88 10.82 10.83
C ALA A 2 38.84 11.60 10.04
N SER A 3 37.86 10.90 9.46
CA SER A 3 36.57 11.46 9.04
C SER A 3 35.72 10.42 8.29
N GLN A 4 35.14 9.48 9.04
CA GLN A 4 33.85 8.87 8.66
C GLN A 4 32.99 8.75 9.91
N ASP A 5 32.74 9.88 10.58
CA ASP A 5 31.79 9.92 11.69
C ASP A 5 30.94 11.20 11.70
N GLU A 6 30.54 11.65 10.51
CA GLU A 6 29.53 12.70 10.33
C GLU A 6 28.31 12.13 9.59
N ARG A 7 27.66 11.11 10.16
CA ARG A 7 26.24 10.85 9.85
C ARG A 7 25.38 11.63 10.83
N ALA A 8 25.47 12.96 10.79
CA ALA A 8 24.59 13.82 11.55
C ALA A 8 23.17 13.81 10.95
N THR A 9 22.28 13.10 11.65
CA THR A 9 20.93 13.55 12.01
C THR A 9 19.97 13.96 10.89
N GLY A 10 19.42 12.96 10.20
CA GLY A 10 18.12 13.01 9.53
C GLY A 10 17.42 11.68 9.80
N MET A 11 16.13 11.70 10.10
CA MET A 11 15.38 10.46 10.29
C MET A 11 15.52 9.61 9.02
N ASP A 12 16.03 8.39 9.13
CA ASP A 12 16.08 7.43 8.02
C ASP A 12 14.70 7.38 7.32
N LEU A 13 14.66 7.57 6.00
CA LEU A 13 13.42 7.65 5.23
C LEU A 13 12.56 6.40 5.45
N GLN A 14 13.18 5.22 5.53
CA GLN A 14 12.46 3.98 5.79
C GLN A 14 11.81 4.00 7.19
N LYS A 15 12.54 4.51 8.20
CA LYS A 15 12.01 4.71 9.55
C LYS A 15 10.86 5.70 9.56
N LEU A 16 10.97 6.81 8.83
CA LEU A 16 9.91 7.82 8.71
C LEU A 16 8.65 7.23 8.07
N ILE A 17 8.78 6.54 6.93
CA ILE A 17 7.66 5.88 6.25
C ILE A 17 7.00 4.85 7.17
N ARG A 18 7.80 4.08 7.93
CA ARG A 18 7.29 3.09 8.88
C ARG A 18 6.50 3.76 10.01
N LEU A 19 7.00 4.88 10.56
CA LEU A 19 6.30 5.62 11.61
C LEU A 19 4.99 6.23 11.10
N ILE A 20 4.99 6.80 9.89
CA ILE A 20 3.77 7.32 9.25
C ILE A 20 2.75 6.19 9.04
N THR A 21 3.20 5.05 8.49
CA THR A 21 2.32 3.90 8.23
C THR A 21 1.72 3.36 9.53
N LEU A 22 2.53 3.26 10.60
CA LEU A 22 2.07 2.83 11.91
C LEU A 22 1.05 3.82 12.50
N GLY A 23 1.34 5.13 12.41
CA GLY A 23 0.43 6.18 12.87
C GLY A 23 -0.93 6.12 12.14
N LEU A 24 -0.91 5.96 10.81
CA LEU A 24 -2.13 5.79 10.02
C LEU A 24 -2.89 4.51 10.36
N ALA A 25 -2.18 3.41 10.62
CA ALA A 25 -2.81 2.15 11.04
C ALA A 25 -3.51 2.31 12.39
N VAL A 26 -2.84 2.92 13.38
CA VAL A 26 -3.45 3.22 14.68
C VAL A 26 -4.66 4.14 14.52
N ALA A 27 -4.54 5.21 13.72
CA ALA A 27 -5.64 6.13 13.46
C ALA A 27 -6.86 5.42 12.82
N ALA A 28 -6.62 4.51 11.87
CA ALA A 28 -7.68 3.74 11.23
C ALA A 28 -8.36 2.78 12.21
N VAL A 29 -7.60 2.08 13.05
CA VAL A 29 -8.17 1.21 14.10
C VAL A 29 -8.98 2.03 15.11
N VAL A 30 -8.46 3.17 15.57
CA VAL A 30 -9.18 4.06 16.48
C VAL A 30 -10.48 4.58 15.86
N LYS A 31 -10.46 4.95 14.57
CA LYS A 31 -11.66 5.34 13.82
C LYS A 31 -12.71 4.23 13.87
N GLU A 32 -12.36 3.00 13.50
CA GLU A 32 -13.30 1.86 13.50
C GLU A 32 -13.82 1.54 14.90
N LEU A 33 -12.97 1.60 15.94
CA LEU A 33 -13.41 1.34 17.32
C LEU A 33 -14.35 2.43 17.85
N ARG A 34 -14.23 3.67 17.39
CA ARG A 34 -15.14 4.78 17.73
C ARG A 34 -16.48 4.71 16.97
N THR A 35 -16.54 3.97 15.86
CA THR A 35 -17.78 3.71 15.12
C THR A 35 -18.62 2.65 15.85
N PRO A 36 -19.97 2.81 15.91
CA PRO A 36 -20.86 1.78 16.43
C PRO A 36 -20.58 0.41 15.77
N PRO A 37 -20.61 -0.71 16.53
CA PRO A 37 -20.25 -2.03 16.00
C PRO A 37 -20.92 -2.41 14.68
N GLU A 38 -22.20 -2.08 14.53
CA GLU A 38 -23.06 -2.31 13.36
C GLU A 38 -22.66 -1.48 12.13
N GLU A 39 -21.94 -0.37 12.31
CA GLU A 39 -21.51 0.53 11.23
C GLU A 39 -20.03 0.33 10.84
N ARG A 40 -19.28 -0.50 11.58
CA ARG A 40 -17.86 -0.75 11.32
C ARG A 40 -17.67 -1.47 10.00
N GLN A 41 -16.71 -0.99 9.22
CA GLN A 41 -16.39 -1.58 7.92
C GLN A 41 -15.02 -2.26 7.91
N TRP A 42 -14.13 -1.86 8.82
CA TRP A 42 -12.73 -2.30 8.85
C TRP A 42 -11.99 -2.06 7.53
N ASN A 43 -12.47 -1.13 6.70
CA ASN A 43 -11.84 -0.71 5.46
C ASN A 43 -12.29 0.72 5.11
N GLY A 44 -11.50 1.45 4.34
CA GLY A 44 -11.83 2.81 3.93
C GLY A 44 -10.61 3.62 3.50
N VAL A 45 -10.72 4.94 3.61
CA VAL A 45 -9.65 5.88 3.26
C VAL A 45 -9.43 6.88 4.40
N LEU A 46 -8.17 7.14 4.75
CA LEU A 46 -7.74 8.23 5.62
C LEU A 46 -7.02 9.29 4.78
N GLY A 47 -7.69 10.43 4.56
CA GLY A 47 -7.23 11.44 3.60
C GLY A 47 -7.27 10.87 2.19
N PHE A 48 -6.10 10.47 1.68
CA PHE A 48 -5.94 9.78 0.40
C PHE A 48 -5.38 8.35 0.56
N VAL A 49 -5.02 7.95 1.78
CA VAL A 49 -4.38 6.65 2.05
C VAL A 49 -5.45 5.58 2.32
N PRO A 50 -5.60 4.55 1.48
CA PRO A 50 -6.57 3.50 1.72
C PRO A 50 -6.11 2.56 2.86
N TYR A 51 -7.05 1.92 3.53
CA TYR A 51 -6.80 0.83 4.48
C TYR A 51 -7.83 -0.28 4.34
N ASP A 52 -7.43 -1.52 4.61
CA ASP A 52 -8.32 -2.69 4.67
C ASP A 52 -7.79 -3.67 5.72
N PHE A 53 -8.55 -3.90 6.79
CA PHE A 53 -8.20 -4.82 7.88
C PHE A 53 -9.10 -6.06 7.89
N ARG A 54 -9.88 -6.28 6.83
CA ARG A 54 -10.65 -7.52 6.68
C ARG A 54 -9.71 -8.65 6.32
N VAL A 55 -10.01 -9.86 6.79
CA VAL A 55 -9.23 -11.05 6.44
C VAL A 55 -9.16 -11.17 4.91
N PRO A 56 -7.96 -11.21 4.32
CA PRO A 56 -7.83 -11.27 2.88
C PRO A 56 -8.25 -12.63 2.34
N THR A 57 -8.81 -12.65 1.14
CA THR A 57 -9.12 -13.90 0.42
C THR A 57 -8.13 -14.09 -0.71
N LEU A 58 -7.84 -15.35 -1.07
CA LEU A 58 -6.98 -15.67 -2.21
C LEU A 58 -7.50 -15.05 -3.51
N ALA A 59 -8.83 -15.00 -3.67
CA ALA A 59 -9.48 -14.32 -4.78
C ALA A 59 -9.11 -12.83 -4.84
N ARG A 60 -9.21 -12.10 -3.72
CA ARG A 60 -8.84 -10.67 -3.65
C ARG A 60 -7.36 -10.42 -3.86
N VAL A 61 -6.49 -11.34 -3.40
CA VAL A 61 -5.05 -11.24 -3.64
C VAL A 61 -4.77 -11.31 -5.15
N LYS A 62 -5.34 -12.31 -5.83
CA LYS A 62 -5.19 -12.47 -7.28
C LYS A 62 -5.75 -11.26 -8.02
N GLU A 63 -6.95 -10.82 -7.69
CA GLU A 63 -7.63 -9.70 -8.36
C GLU A 63 -6.86 -8.37 -8.22
N ARG A 64 -6.23 -8.11 -7.06
CA ARG A 64 -5.50 -6.84 -6.84
C ARG A 64 -4.04 -6.86 -7.29
N MET A 65 -3.39 -8.02 -7.24
CA MET A 65 -1.95 -8.12 -7.53
C MET A 65 -1.67 -8.74 -8.90
N TRP A 66 -2.62 -9.46 -9.49
CA TRP A 66 -2.48 -10.17 -10.75
C TRP A 66 -3.74 -10.02 -11.61
N ASP A 67 -4.01 -8.79 -12.02
CA ASP A 67 -5.04 -8.46 -13.00
C ASP A 67 -4.40 -7.72 -14.18
N PRO A 68 -4.00 -8.43 -15.25
CA PRO A 68 -3.34 -7.83 -16.43
C PRO A 68 -4.20 -6.81 -17.18
N GLU A 69 -5.53 -7.00 -17.13
CA GLU A 69 -6.53 -6.16 -17.81
C GLU A 69 -6.92 -4.94 -16.97
N SER A 70 -6.37 -4.81 -15.76
CA SER A 70 -6.71 -3.73 -14.85
C SER A 70 -6.39 -2.36 -15.45
N ALA A 71 -7.33 -1.42 -15.31
CA ALA A 71 -7.09 -0.03 -15.65
C ALA A 71 -6.04 0.64 -14.74
N HIS A 72 -5.78 0.08 -13.54
CA HIS A 72 -4.93 0.69 -12.52
C HIS A 72 -3.69 -0.15 -12.23
N LEU A 73 -2.50 0.46 -12.34
CA LEU A 73 -1.23 -0.17 -11.95
C LEU A 73 -1.05 -0.21 -10.42
N ILE A 74 -1.55 0.81 -9.74
CA ILE A 74 -1.48 0.95 -8.28
C ILE A 74 -2.89 0.75 -7.73
N SER A 75 -3.04 -0.21 -6.82
CA SER A 75 -4.31 -0.55 -6.20
C SER A 75 -4.24 -0.42 -4.68
N PRO A 76 -5.37 -0.24 -3.97
CA PRO A 76 -5.41 -0.37 -2.53
C PRO A 76 -4.82 -1.71 -2.08
N ARG A 77 -4.10 -1.73 -0.96
CA ARG A 77 -3.51 -2.96 -0.42
C ARG A 77 -4.62 -3.99 -0.09
N VAL A 78 -4.28 -5.27 -0.21
CA VAL A 78 -5.20 -6.38 0.09
C VAL A 78 -5.46 -6.51 1.61
N PHE A 79 -4.45 -6.14 2.42
CA PHE A 79 -4.55 -6.04 3.86
C PHE A 79 -3.55 -5.01 4.42
N GLY A 80 -3.96 -4.17 5.35
CA GLY A 80 -3.16 -3.13 5.99
C GLY A 80 -3.45 -1.74 5.43
N VAL A 81 -2.45 -0.86 5.50
CA VAL A 81 -2.55 0.55 5.10
C VAL A 81 -1.71 0.82 3.85
N GLY A 82 -2.27 1.62 2.95
CA GLY A 82 -1.62 2.11 1.74
C GLY A 82 -1.94 1.27 0.51
N TRP A 83 -1.06 1.36 -0.47
CA TRP A 83 -1.25 0.78 -1.80
C TRP A 83 -0.40 -0.49 -1.98
N THR A 84 -0.72 -1.21 -3.05
CA THR A 84 0.04 -2.33 -3.60
C THR A 84 0.16 -2.17 -5.11
N LEU A 85 1.12 -2.88 -5.69
CA LEU A 85 1.34 -2.91 -7.12
C LEU A 85 0.56 -4.07 -7.75
N ASN A 86 -0.12 -3.81 -8.85
CA ASN A 86 -0.66 -4.85 -9.71
C ASN A 86 0.45 -5.33 -10.65
N VAL A 87 1.07 -6.45 -10.29
CA VAL A 87 2.17 -7.05 -11.03
C VAL A 87 1.69 -7.59 -12.38
N GLY A 88 0.47 -8.14 -12.45
CA GLY A 88 -0.12 -8.61 -13.70
C GLY A 88 -0.21 -7.48 -14.73
N ARG A 89 -0.69 -6.31 -14.32
CA ARG A 89 -0.75 -5.12 -15.18
C ARG A 89 0.62 -4.60 -15.56
N LEU A 90 1.59 -4.60 -14.63
CA LEU A 90 2.96 -4.18 -14.93
C LEU A 90 3.58 -5.05 -16.03
N VAL A 91 3.42 -6.37 -15.93
CA VAL A 91 3.95 -7.31 -16.92
C VAL A 91 3.37 -7.04 -18.31
N GLU A 92 2.07 -6.79 -18.39
CA GLU A 92 1.40 -6.49 -19.66
C GLU A 92 1.89 -5.17 -20.28
N LEU A 93 2.07 -4.12 -19.47
CA LEU A 93 2.64 -2.86 -19.93
C LEU A 93 4.06 -3.03 -20.48
N VAL A 94 4.89 -3.84 -19.81
CA VAL A 94 6.25 -4.15 -20.28
C VAL A 94 6.20 -4.93 -21.59
N ARG A 95 5.31 -5.92 -21.71
CA ARG A 95 5.14 -6.70 -22.95
C ARG A 95 4.74 -5.82 -24.13
N GLN A 96 3.75 -4.95 -23.95
CA GLN A 96 3.31 -4.02 -25.00
C GLN A 96 4.44 -3.09 -25.44
N ARG A 97 5.23 -2.60 -24.49
CA ARG A 97 6.36 -1.71 -24.77
C ARG A 97 7.50 -2.38 -25.54
N VAL A 98 7.73 -3.67 -25.31
CA VAL A 98 8.71 -4.48 -26.07
C VAL A 98 8.18 -4.75 -27.47
N ALA A 99 6.92 -5.20 -27.59
CA ALA A 99 6.31 -5.49 -28.89
C ALA A 99 6.18 -4.26 -29.81
N SER A 100 6.14 -3.04 -29.25
CA SER A 100 6.15 -1.79 -30.02
C SER A 100 7.56 -1.27 -30.34
N ALA A 101 8.61 -1.93 -29.84
CA ALA A 101 10.01 -1.55 -30.06
C ALA A 101 10.68 -2.35 -31.20
N ASP A 102 10.06 -3.45 -31.60
CA ASP A 102 10.38 -4.26 -32.79
C ASP A 102 9.59 -3.74 -34.00
#